data_AF-A0A641ARD4-F1
#
_entry.id   AF-A0A641ARD4-F1
#
_cell.length_a   1.000
_cell.length_b   1.000
_cell.length_c   1.000
_cell.angle_alpha   90.00
_cell.angle_beta   90.00
_cell.angle_gamma   90.00
#
_symmetry.space_group_name_H-M   'P 1'
#
loop_
_entity.id
_entity.type
_entity.pdbx_description
1 polymer ?
#
loop_
_entity_poly.entity_id
_entity_poly.type
_entity_poly.pdbx_seq_one_letter_code
_entity_poly.pdbx_strand_id
1 'polypeptide(L)'
;MADVTYSAPTLTQLGRDMTDLSATVRDEPEMSDVDETHVARPEIVSALQEFEADWTLQRSALASRLQASGELAAGASTSFAEADRQLAESALAEDTP
;
A
#
# COMPACT_ATOMS: atom_id res chain seq x y z
N MET A 1 -1.05 29.92 4.80
CA MET A 1 -1.75 28.62 4.69
C MET A 1 -1.16 27.95 3.46
N ALA A 2 -0.54 26.77 3.63
CA ALA A 2 -0.12 25.98 2.48
C ALA A 2 -1.41 25.56 1.78
N ASP A 3 -1.64 26.13 0.60
CA ASP A 3 -2.68 25.70 -0.30
C ASP A 3 -2.31 24.26 -0.67
N VAL A 4 -2.91 23.30 0.00
CA VAL A 4 -2.68 21.90 -0.31
C VAL A 4 -3.42 21.69 -1.62
N THR A 5 -2.71 21.92 -2.72
CA THR A 5 -3.16 21.63 -4.08
C THR A 5 -3.30 20.11 -4.17
N TYR A 6 -4.39 19.58 -3.62
CA TYR A 6 -4.72 18.17 -3.66
C TYR A 6 -5.05 17.83 -5.11
N SER A 7 -4.03 17.39 -5.83
CA SER A 7 -4.21 16.80 -7.15
C SER A 7 -4.82 15.41 -6.94
N ALA A 8 -6.12 15.26 -7.21
CA ALA A 8 -6.77 13.95 -7.30
C ALA A 8 -5.96 12.95 -8.18
N PRO A 9 -5.37 13.37 -9.33
CA PRO A 9 -4.45 12.52 -10.07
C PRO A 9 -3.25 12.01 -9.25
N THR A 10 -2.67 12.84 -8.39
CA THR A 10 -1.53 12.48 -7.52
C THR A 10 -1.95 11.49 -6.44
N LEU A 11 -3.13 11.65 -5.83
CA LEU A 11 -3.67 10.70 -4.86
C LEU A 11 -4.03 9.36 -5.49
N THR A 12 -4.58 9.37 -6.71
CA THR A 12 -4.83 8.15 -7.49
C THR A 12 -3.52 7.43 -7.79
N GLN A 13 -2.49 8.15 -8.24
CA GLN A 13 -1.19 7.56 -8.54
C GLN A 13 -0.54 6.97 -7.28
N LEU A 14 -0.54 7.72 -6.18
CA LEU A 14 -0.05 7.23 -4.89
C LEU A 14 -0.79 5.96 -4.45
N GLY A 15 -2.11 5.93 -4.62
CA GLY A 15 -2.93 4.75 -4.35
C GLY A 15 -2.44 3.51 -5.09
N ARG A 16 -2.24 3.63 -6.41
CA ARG A 16 -1.71 2.56 -7.27
C ARG A 16 -0.30 2.14 -6.85
N ASP A 17 0.60 3.10 -6.67
CA ASP A 17 1.99 2.83 -6.30
C ASP A 17 2.07 2.06 -4.97
N MET A 18 1.24 2.40 -3.98
CA MET A 18 1.20 1.70 -2.70
C MET A 18 0.59 0.30 -2.81
N THR A 19 -0.43 0.11 -3.64
CA THR A 19 -1.01 -1.22 -3.91
C THR A 19 0.00 -2.12 -4.63
N ASP A 20 0.68 -1.61 -5.65
CA ASP A 20 1.69 -2.37 -6.41
C ASP A 20 2.90 -2.73 -5.53
N LEU A 21 3.34 -1.79 -4.68
CA LEU A 21 4.38 -2.07 -3.69
C LEU A 21 3.93 -3.13 -2.67
N SER A 22 2.67 -3.10 -2.24
CA SER A 22 2.12 -4.11 -1.33
C SER A 22 2.13 -5.53 -1.93
N ALA A 23 1.87 -5.64 -3.24
CA ALA A 23 1.95 -6.90 -3.96
C ALA A 23 3.41 -7.37 -4.05
N THR A 24 4.31 -6.47 -4.44
CA THR A 24 5.76 -6.76 -4.53
C THR A 24 6.33 -7.28 -3.21
N VAL A 25 6.01 -6.62 -2.09
CA VAL A 25 6.49 -7.03 -0.75
C VAL A 25 5.92 -8.40 -0.36
N ARG A 26 4.67 -8.70 -0.73
CA ARG A 26 3.99 -9.95 -0.41
C ARG A 26 4.44 -11.12 -1.29
N ASP A 27 4.81 -10.84 -2.52
CA ASP A 27 5.18 -11.83 -3.53
C ASP A 27 6.70 -12.04 -3.62
N GLU A 28 7.49 -11.34 -2.81
CA GLU A 28 8.91 -11.66 -2.66
C GLU A 28 9.07 -13.15 -2.31
N PRO A 29 9.99 -13.86 -2.99
CA PRO A 29 10.17 -15.28 -2.79
C PRO A 29 10.50 -15.56 -1.32
N GLU A 30 9.89 -16.60 -0.78
CA GLU A 30 10.25 -17.14 0.54
C GLU A 30 11.76 -17.40 0.57
N MET A 31 12.39 -17.15 1.72
CA MET A 31 13.79 -17.50 1.88
C MET A 31 13.95 -18.98 1.59
N SER A 32 15.00 -19.32 0.85
CA SER A 32 15.23 -20.70 0.44
C SER A 32 15.24 -21.62 1.66
N ASP A 33 14.38 -22.63 1.61
CA ASP A 33 14.21 -23.63 2.66
C ASP A 33 15.58 -24.10 3.16
N VAL A 34 15.88 -23.85 4.42
CA VAL A 34 17.20 -24.15 4.98
C VAL A 34 17.29 -25.66 5.13
N ASP A 35 18.04 -26.30 4.23
CA ASP A 35 18.20 -27.75 4.25
C ASP A 35 18.84 -28.20 5.57
N GLU A 36 18.02 -28.74 6.46
CA GLU A 36 18.41 -29.22 7.79
C GLU A 36 19.51 -30.29 7.72
N THR A 37 19.63 -30.98 6.57
CA THR A 37 20.67 -32.00 6.37
C THR A 37 22.07 -31.42 6.12
N HIS A 38 22.17 -30.15 5.72
CA HIS A 38 23.44 -29.48 5.40
C HIS A 38 23.91 -28.48 6.48
N VAL A 39 23.07 -28.17 7.47
CA VAL A 39 23.41 -27.27 8.59
C VAL A 39 23.73 -28.09 9.85
N ALA A 40 24.98 -28.05 10.29
CA ALA A 40 25.52 -28.94 11.31
C ALA A 40 25.00 -28.71 12.76
N ARG A 41 24.05 -27.79 12.98
CA ARG A 41 23.57 -27.42 14.33
C ARG A 41 22.06 -27.16 14.35
N PRO A 42 21.26 -27.99 15.05
CA PRO A 42 19.82 -27.81 15.18
C PRO A 42 19.40 -26.43 15.72
N GLU A 43 20.21 -25.82 16.59
CA GLU A 43 19.90 -24.51 17.16
C GLU A 43 19.94 -23.39 16.10
N ILE A 44 20.82 -23.52 15.11
CA ILE A 44 20.92 -22.55 14.00
C ILE A 44 19.72 -22.72 13.07
N VAL A 45 19.33 -23.96 12.78
CA VAL A 45 18.14 -24.25 11.98
C VAL A 45 16.88 -23.67 12.63
N SER A 46 16.68 -23.93 13.93
CA SER A 46 15.54 -23.38 14.67
C SER A 46 15.52 -21.85 14.67
N ALA A 47 16.68 -21.20 14.85
CA ALA A 47 16.77 -19.75 14.81
C ALA A 47 16.47 -19.18 13.42
N LEU A 48 16.87 -19.88 12.35
CA LEU A 48 16.56 -19.48 10.97
C LEU A 48 15.07 -19.64 10.65
N GLN A 49 14.44 -20.73 11.11
CA GLN A 49 12.99 -20.94 10.98
C GLN A 49 12.18 -19.90 11.76
N GLU A 50 12.58 -19.57 12.98
CA GLU A 50 11.96 -18.49 13.76
C GLU A 50 12.12 -17.13 13.07
N PHE A 51 13.31 -16.85 12.54
CA PHE A 51 13.56 -15.63 11.77
C PHE A 51 12.68 -15.56 10.51
N GLU A 52 12.56 -16.65 9.76
CA GLU A 52 11.71 -16.73 8.58
C GLU A 52 10.23 -16.50 8.91
N ALA A 53 9.74 -17.09 10.01
CA ALA A 53 8.38 -16.91 10.47
C ALA A 53 8.11 -15.44 10.86
N ASP A 54 8.99 -14.82 11.65
CA ASP A 54 8.85 -13.40 12.03
C ASP A 54 8.98 -12.49 10.82
N TRP A 55 9.95 -12.72 9.93
CA TRP A 55 10.10 -11.99 8.67
C TRP A 55 8.82 -12.04 7.84
N THR A 56 8.25 -13.24 7.66
CA THR A 56 7.01 -13.44 6.91
C THR A 56 5.82 -12.70 7.54
N LEU A 57 5.73 -12.70 8.87
CA LEU A 57 4.71 -11.96 9.62
C LEU A 57 4.86 -10.45 9.43
N GLN A 58 6.05 -9.89 9.63
CA GLN A 58 6.33 -8.47 9.48
C GLN A 58 6.08 -7.99 8.04
N ARG A 59 6.50 -8.80 7.06
CA ARG A 59 6.28 -8.57 5.63
C ARG A 59 4.79 -8.51 5.28
N SER A 60 4.02 -9.48 5.78
CA SER A 60 2.56 -9.51 5.59
C SER A 60 1.86 -8.31 6.24
N ALA A 61 2.32 -7.91 7.43
CA ALA A 61 1.79 -6.73 8.12
C ALA A 61 2.11 -5.43 7.37
N LEU A 62 3.33 -5.30 6.82
CA LEU A 62 3.74 -4.16 6.01
C LEU A 62 2.92 -4.08 4.72
N ALA A 63 2.79 -5.19 3.99
CA ALA A 63 1.97 -5.26 2.78
C ALA A 63 0.52 -4.84 3.06
N SER A 64 -0.07 -5.33 4.16
CA SER A 64 -1.43 -4.97 4.55
C SER A 64 -1.59 -3.46 4.82
N ARG A 65 -0.61 -2.84 5.47
CA ARG A 65 -0.62 -1.37 5.74
C ARG A 65 -0.46 -0.55 4.47
N LEU A 66 0.41 -0.98 3.56
CA LEU A 66 0.59 -0.34 2.25
C LEU A 66 -0.71 -0.41 1.43
N GLN A 67 -1.35 -1.58 1.39
CA GLN A 67 -2.62 -1.76 0.72
C GLN A 67 -3.71 -0.84 1.29
N ALA A 68 -3.88 -0.83 2.62
CA ALA A 68 -4.87 0.02 3.27
C ALA A 68 -4.63 1.52 3.00
N SER A 69 -3.36 1.94 2.98
CA SER A 69 -2.98 3.33 2.66
C SER A 69 -3.27 3.66 1.19
N GLY A 70 -3.03 2.71 0.28
CA GLY A 70 -3.37 2.84 -1.13
C GLY A 70 -4.88 2.98 -1.37
N GLU A 71 -5.68 2.15 -0.70
CA GLU A 71 -7.15 2.21 -0.73
C GLU A 71 -7.67 3.55 -0.19
N LEU A 72 -7.09 4.07 0.90
CA LEU A 72 -7.44 5.38 1.45
C LEU A 72 -7.11 6.52 0.47
N ALA A 73 -5.94 6.48 -0.19
CA ALA A 73 -5.56 7.49 -1.17
C ALA A 73 -6.47 7.47 -2.41
N ALA A 74 -6.82 6.28 -2.91
CA ALA A 74 -7.77 6.13 -4.01
C ALA A 74 -9.18 6.58 -3.63
N GLY A 75 -9.63 6.25 -2.42
CA GLY A 75 -10.90 6.71 -1.86
C GLY A 75 -10.96 8.23 -1.74
N ALA A 76 -9.92 8.84 -1.16
CA ALA A 76 -9.80 10.29 -1.04
C ALA A 76 -9.83 10.98 -2.42
N SER A 77 -9.11 10.44 -3.40
CA SER A 77 -9.13 10.95 -4.78
C SER A 77 -10.53 10.93 -5.38
N THR A 78 -11.30 9.87 -5.14
CA THR A 78 -12.67 9.74 -5.65
C THR A 78 -13.58 10.80 -5.03
N SER A 79 -13.51 10.97 -3.70
CA SER A 79 -14.27 11.98 -2.98
C SER A 79 -13.94 13.40 -3.44
N PHE A 80 -12.66 13.71 -3.65
CA PHE A 80 -12.25 15.02 -4.18
C PHE A 80 -12.77 15.25 -5.61
N ALA A 81 -12.65 14.26 -6.50
CA ALA A 81 -13.17 14.38 -7.86
C ALA A 81 -14.70 14.52 -7.92
N GLU A 82 -15.42 13.94 -6.96
CA GLU A 82 -16.87 14.14 -6.82
C GLU A 82 -17.21 15.53 -6.29
N ALA A 83 -16.50 16.00 -5.27
CA ALA A 83 -16.67 17.35 -4.74
C ALA A 83 -16.38 18.43 -5.79
N ASP A 84 -15.30 18.29 -6.56
CA ASP A 84 -14.95 19.21 -7.65
C ASP A 84 -16.04 19.24 -8.73
N ARG A 85 -16.63 18.08 -9.06
CA ARG A 85 -17.73 17.99 -10.03
C ARG A 85 -18.98 18.72 -9.52
N GLN A 86 -19.36 18.50 -8.27
CA GLN A 86 -20.51 19.17 -7.65
C GLN A 86 -20.31 20.69 -7.58
N LEU A 87 -19.10 21.15 -7.25
CA LEU A 87 -18.76 22.57 -7.25
C LEU A 87 -18.83 23.18 -8.65
N ALA A 88 -18.30 22.49 -9.67
CA ALA A 88 -18.36 22.94 -11.06
C ALA A 88 -19.80 23.00 -11.58
N GLU A 89 -20.63 22.00 -11.28
CA GLU A 89 -22.06 21.99 -11.63
C GLU A 89 -22.82 23.13 -10.95
N SER A 90 -22.54 23.39 -9.67
CA SER A 90 -23.16 24.49 -8.91
C SER A 90 -22.76 25.85 -9.48
N ALA A 91 -21.48 26.04 -9.81
CA ALA A 91 -20.99 27.28 -10.41
C ALA A 91 -21.61 27.54 -11.80
N LEU A 92 -21.79 26.50 -12.62
CA LEU A 92 -22.46 26.62 -13.92
C LEU A 92 -23.96 26.96 -13.77
N ALA A 93 -24.62 26.43 -12.73
CA ALA A 93 -26.02 26.71 -12.45
C ALA A 93 -26.25 28.15 -11.96
N GLU A 94 -25.32 28.71 -11.18
CA GLU A 94 -25.37 30.11 -10.72
C GLU A 94 -25.08 31.14 -11.83
N ASP A 95 -24.32 30.75 -12.87
CA ASP A 95 -23.93 31.63 -13.98
C ASP A 95 -24.94 31.60 -15.17
N THR A 96 -26.07 30.89 -15.02
CA THR A 96 -27.14 30.84 -16.01
C THR A 96 -28.25 31.86 -15.64
N PRO A 97 -28.52 32.89 -16.47
CA PRO A 97 -29.44 34.00 -16.16
C PRO A 97 -30.93 33.60 -16.15
#